data_AF-A0A357CAZ8-F1
#
_entry.id   AF-A0A357CAZ8-F1
#
_cell.length_a   1.000
_cell.length_b   1.000
_cell.length_c   1.000
_cell.angle_alpha   90.00
_cell.angle_beta   90.00
_cell.angle_gamma   90.00
#
_symmetry.space_group_name_H-M   'P 1'
#
loop_
_entity.id
_entity.type
_entity.pdbx_description
1 polymer ?
#
loop_
_entity_poly.entity_id
_entity_poly.type
_entity_poly.pdbx_seq_one_letter_code
_entity_poly.pdbx_strand_id
1 'polypeptide(L)'
;MLAIKGGKVFTMSKAGVIDGGIILIENGKIKAIGKDLAIPEGAQVISAGRKVITPGIIDAHCHAGIGEEGIGFEGRDYNEVSDPVTPHLRTIDGINPEDVGLQDALHGGITTICTGPGSANVIGGEMVAIKTYGRVIDEMIIKNPVGLKSAFGENPKRVYAEQKKSPMTRMATAAHLREAFVKAQNYLNKMERAKNDPEKMPDRDLRMEAVIRVLKGEIPLRAHAHRADDILTAIRIAEEFGVKIVLEHCTEGHKIAD
;
A
#
# COMPACT_ATOMS: atom_id res chain seq x y z
N MET A 1 2.68 -14.92 -28.98
CA MET A 1 2.41 -15.67 -27.73
C MET A 1 3.74 -16.09 -27.12
N LEU A 2 3.83 -16.20 -25.80
CA LEU A 2 5.02 -16.67 -25.07
C LEU A 2 4.70 -18.01 -24.38
N ALA A 3 5.64 -18.95 -24.42
CA ALA A 3 5.57 -20.21 -23.68
C ALA A 3 6.84 -20.39 -22.84
N ILE A 4 6.69 -20.66 -21.54
CA ILE A 4 7.80 -21.06 -20.66
C ILE A 4 7.68 -22.56 -20.43
N LYS A 5 8.72 -23.32 -20.78
CA LYS A 5 8.72 -24.78 -20.74
C LYS A 5 9.79 -25.34 -19.80
N GLY A 6 9.41 -26.36 -19.04
CA GLY A 6 10.30 -27.10 -18.16
C GLY A 6 10.28 -26.56 -16.73
N GLY A 7 11.14 -27.12 -15.89
CA GLY A 7 11.26 -26.73 -14.50
C GLY A 7 10.14 -27.25 -13.60
N LYS A 8 10.18 -26.81 -12.34
CA LYS A 8 9.14 -27.06 -11.34
C LYS A 8 8.33 -25.78 -11.16
N VAL A 9 7.04 -25.81 -11.55
CA VAL A 9 6.15 -24.64 -11.49
C VAL A 9 5.37 -24.67 -10.18
N PHE A 10 5.62 -23.73 -9.29
CA PHE A 10 4.84 -23.53 -8.07
C PHE A 10 3.68 -22.60 -8.38
N THR A 11 2.44 -23.09 -8.40
CA THR A 11 1.30 -22.25 -8.76
C THR A 11 0.81 -21.36 -7.62
N MET A 12 1.21 -21.67 -6.37
CA MET A 12 0.66 -21.08 -5.14
C MET A 12 -0.87 -21.13 -5.05
N SER A 13 -1.48 -22.10 -5.74
CA SER A 13 -2.92 -22.32 -5.81
C SER A 13 -3.25 -23.77 -5.44
N LYS A 14 -4.55 -24.14 -5.47
CA LYS A 14 -5.00 -25.52 -5.28
C LYS A 14 -4.38 -26.51 -6.28
N ALA A 15 -3.87 -26.05 -7.42
CA ALA A 15 -3.17 -26.89 -8.40
C ALA A 15 -1.78 -27.34 -7.92
N GLY A 16 -1.26 -26.78 -6.82
CA GLY A 16 0.00 -27.22 -6.23
C GLY A 16 1.21 -26.96 -7.12
N VAL A 17 2.08 -27.96 -7.19
CA VAL A 17 3.37 -27.90 -7.91
C VAL A 17 3.30 -28.81 -9.14
N ILE A 18 3.72 -28.28 -10.29
CA ILE A 18 3.73 -29.02 -11.57
C ILE A 18 5.18 -29.27 -12.01
N ASP A 19 5.58 -30.54 -12.03
CA ASP A 19 6.89 -30.98 -12.51
C ASP A 19 6.93 -31.08 -14.04
N GLY A 20 7.87 -30.36 -14.66
CA GLY A 20 8.01 -30.28 -16.11
C GLY A 20 6.90 -29.45 -16.78
N GLY A 21 6.41 -28.42 -16.09
CA GLY A 21 5.27 -27.61 -16.55
C GLY A 21 5.54 -26.75 -17.79
N ILE A 22 4.45 -26.38 -18.45
CA ILE A 22 4.36 -25.39 -19.52
C ILE A 22 3.44 -24.27 -19.04
N ILE A 23 3.88 -23.02 -19.20
CA ILE A 23 3.09 -21.81 -18.94
C ILE A 23 2.89 -21.11 -20.28
N LEU A 24 1.64 -20.95 -20.70
CA LEU A 24 1.28 -20.17 -21.89
C LEU A 24 0.86 -18.77 -21.46
N ILE A 25 1.45 -17.76 -22.10
CA ILE A 25 1.22 -16.34 -21.83
C ILE A 25 0.75 -15.66 -23.12
N GLU A 26 -0.40 -15.00 -23.03
CA GLU A 26 -1.03 -14.27 -24.13
C GLU A 26 -1.45 -12.88 -23.61
N ASN A 27 -1.07 -11.83 -24.35
CA ASN A 27 -1.39 -10.44 -24.01
C ASN A 27 -1.03 -10.06 -22.55
N GLY A 28 0.17 -10.48 -22.11
CA GLY A 28 0.68 -10.19 -20.77
C GLY A 28 -0.01 -10.96 -19.62
N LYS A 29 -0.92 -11.89 -19.92
CA LYS A 29 -1.63 -12.70 -18.93
C LYS A 29 -1.36 -14.18 -19.13
N ILE A 30 -1.43 -14.92 -18.02
CA ILE A 30 -1.35 -16.39 -18.06
C ILE A 30 -2.63 -16.91 -18.71
N LYS A 31 -2.47 -17.60 -19.84
CA LYS A 31 -3.56 -18.27 -20.58
C LYS A 31 -3.82 -19.67 -20.04
N ALA A 32 -2.76 -20.43 -19.79
CA ALA A 32 -2.85 -21.80 -19.28
C ALA A 32 -1.55 -22.22 -18.59
N ILE A 33 -1.66 -23.15 -17.63
CA ILE A 33 -0.54 -23.82 -16.98
C ILE A 33 -0.84 -25.33 -16.94
N GLY A 34 0.12 -26.17 -17.33
CA GLY A 34 -0.06 -27.62 -17.31
C GLY A 34 1.17 -28.36 -17.84
N LYS A 35 1.22 -29.67 -17.65
CA LYS A 35 2.37 -30.50 -18.06
C LYS A 35 2.39 -30.77 -19.57
N ASP A 36 1.22 -31.05 -20.15
CA ASP A 36 1.07 -31.54 -21.52
C ASP A 36 0.33 -30.52 -22.41
N LEU A 37 0.62 -29.22 -22.22
CA LEU A 37 0.03 -28.18 -23.05
C LEU A 37 0.67 -28.15 -24.45
N ALA A 38 -0.17 -28.11 -25.48
CA ALA A 38 0.28 -27.81 -26.82
C ALA A 38 0.80 -26.36 -26.88
N ILE A 39 2.04 -26.19 -27.34
CA ILE A 39 2.61 -24.86 -27.60
C ILE A 39 2.17 -24.43 -29.00
N PRO A 40 1.42 -23.34 -29.16
CA PRO A 40 0.98 -22.89 -30.47
C PRO A 40 2.14 -22.57 -31.41
N GLU A 41 1.93 -22.80 -32.70
CA GLU A 41 2.91 -22.47 -33.74
C GLU A 41 3.25 -20.97 -33.70
N GLY A 42 4.53 -20.63 -33.85
CA GLY A 42 5.02 -19.26 -33.78
C GLY A 42 5.07 -18.66 -32.37
N ALA A 43 4.74 -19.41 -31.31
CA ALA A 43 4.99 -18.96 -29.94
C ALA A 43 6.50 -18.86 -29.65
N GLN A 44 6.93 -17.77 -29.02
CA GLN A 44 8.28 -17.68 -28.48
C GLN A 44 8.41 -18.67 -27.31
N VAL A 45 9.43 -19.52 -27.32
CA VAL A 45 9.64 -20.54 -26.28
C VAL A 45 10.86 -20.17 -25.43
N ILE A 46 10.65 -20.09 -24.12
CA ILE A 46 11.72 -19.97 -23.12
C ILE A 46 11.85 -21.31 -22.39
N SER A 47 13.04 -21.92 -22.44
CA SER A 47 13.34 -23.14 -21.69
C SER A 47 13.86 -22.80 -20.29
N ALA A 48 13.11 -23.15 -19.26
CA ALA A 48 13.54 -23.03 -17.87
C ALA A 48 14.46 -24.21 -17.45
N GLY A 49 14.56 -25.28 -18.24
CA GLY A 49 15.38 -26.45 -17.92
C GLY A 49 14.92 -27.14 -16.64
N ARG A 50 15.79 -27.20 -15.62
CA ARG A 50 15.48 -27.74 -14.28
C ARG A 50 15.21 -26.65 -13.23
N LYS A 51 15.08 -25.38 -13.64
CA LYS A 51 14.87 -24.27 -12.71
C LYS A 51 13.49 -24.33 -12.07
N VAL A 52 13.32 -23.60 -10.96
CA VAL A 52 12.02 -23.38 -10.34
C VAL A 52 11.38 -22.14 -10.94
N ILE A 53 10.07 -22.20 -11.16
CA ILE A 53 9.27 -21.05 -11.61
C ILE A 53 8.21 -20.77 -10.53
N THR A 54 8.14 -19.53 -10.07
CA THR A 54 7.15 -19.05 -9.10
C THR A 54 6.43 -17.81 -9.64
N PRO A 55 5.27 -17.43 -9.09
CA PRO A 55 4.76 -16.07 -9.20
C PRO A 55 5.81 -15.11 -8.64
N GLY A 56 5.81 -13.88 -9.17
CA GLY A 56 6.57 -12.81 -8.55
C GLY A 56 6.04 -12.53 -7.14
N ILE A 57 6.95 -12.26 -6.21
CA ILE A 57 6.61 -11.94 -4.83
C ILE A 57 5.92 -10.56 -4.80
N ILE A 58 4.98 -10.42 -3.86
CA ILE A 58 4.26 -9.18 -3.58
C ILE A 58 4.64 -8.73 -2.18
N ASP A 59 5.31 -7.58 -2.06
CA ASP A 59 5.51 -6.93 -0.76
C ASP A 59 4.33 -6.02 -0.46
N ALA A 60 3.58 -6.34 0.60
CA ALA A 60 2.39 -5.59 0.97
C ALA A 60 2.68 -4.28 1.71
N HIS A 61 3.91 -4.04 2.17
CA HIS A 61 4.29 -2.81 2.86
C HIS A 61 5.80 -2.57 2.82
N CYS A 62 6.22 -1.62 1.99
CA CYS A 62 7.61 -1.15 1.97
C CYS A 62 7.68 0.36 1.68
N HIS A 63 8.89 0.87 1.51
CA HIS A 63 9.17 2.27 1.17
C HIS A 63 10.08 2.41 -0.06
N ALA A 64 10.31 1.33 -0.82
CA ALA A 64 11.13 1.40 -2.04
C ALA A 64 10.50 2.35 -3.07
N GLY A 65 11.35 3.03 -3.85
CA GLY A 65 10.98 4.07 -4.82
C GLY A 65 10.77 5.45 -4.21
N ILE A 66 10.09 5.55 -3.07
CA ILE A 66 9.87 6.83 -2.34
C ILE A 66 10.94 7.08 -1.25
N GLY A 67 11.62 6.02 -0.83
CA GLY A 67 12.80 6.03 0.02
C GLY A 67 13.97 5.47 -0.76
N GLU A 68 14.66 6.34 -1.49
CA GLU A 68 15.72 5.94 -2.41
C GLU A 68 16.91 5.35 -1.69
N GLU A 69 17.38 4.21 -2.19
CA GLU A 69 18.47 3.48 -1.60
C GLU A 69 19.81 4.19 -1.80
N GLY A 70 20.56 4.37 -0.72
CA GLY A 70 21.90 4.95 -0.74
C GLY A 70 21.98 6.47 -0.91
N ILE A 71 20.85 7.18 -1.09
CA ILE A 71 20.85 8.62 -1.39
C ILE A 71 21.00 9.50 -0.13
N GLY A 72 20.37 9.13 0.99
CA GLY A 72 20.43 9.93 2.22
C GLY A 72 19.17 10.74 2.46
N PHE A 73 19.30 12.03 2.81
CA PHE A 73 18.13 12.87 3.13
C PHE A 73 17.32 13.20 1.88
N GLU A 74 18.02 13.43 0.77
CA GLU A 74 17.51 13.88 -0.52
C GLU A 74 16.56 12.87 -1.17
N GLY A 75 16.68 11.59 -0.82
CA GLY A 75 15.81 10.52 -1.32
C GLY A 75 14.79 10.01 -0.29
N ARG A 76 14.54 10.73 0.82
CA ARG A 76 13.62 10.30 1.90
C ARG A 76 12.28 11.04 1.85
N ASP A 77 11.52 10.84 0.77
CA ASP A 77 10.23 11.53 0.56
C ASP A 77 9.03 10.83 1.21
N TYR A 78 9.27 9.81 2.05
CA TYR A 78 8.21 9.00 2.65
C TYR A 78 7.69 9.51 4.01
N ASN A 79 8.20 10.58 4.61
CA ASN A 79 7.62 11.17 5.83
C ASN A 79 7.58 12.71 5.75
N GLU A 80 6.42 13.27 5.43
CA GLU A 80 6.19 14.72 5.48
C GLU A 80 5.90 15.17 6.91
N VAL A 81 6.93 15.45 7.69
CA VAL A 81 6.83 15.68 9.15
C VAL A 81 6.46 17.12 9.55
N SER A 82 6.09 17.98 8.60
CA SER A 82 5.66 19.35 8.91
C SER A 82 4.30 19.40 9.62
N ASP A 83 3.44 18.41 9.39
CA ASP A 83 2.05 18.32 9.88
C ASP A 83 1.67 16.86 10.23
N PRO A 84 1.16 16.57 11.45
CA PRO A 84 0.78 15.20 11.86
C PRO A 84 -0.35 14.56 11.05
N VAL A 85 -1.12 15.33 10.29
CA VAL A 85 -2.31 14.86 9.57
C VAL A 85 -2.24 15.30 8.11
N THR A 86 -1.60 14.51 7.25
CA THR A 86 -1.34 14.79 5.83
C THR A 86 -2.08 13.85 4.86
N PRO A 87 -3.41 13.62 5.00
CA PRO A 87 -4.13 12.63 4.19
C PRO A 87 -4.16 12.93 2.68
N HIS A 88 -3.95 14.19 2.31
CA HIS A 88 -4.00 14.67 0.93
C HIS A 88 -2.76 14.33 0.10
N LEU A 89 -1.66 13.91 0.74
CA LEU A 89 -0.43 13.55 0.04
C LEU A 89 -0.57 12.20 -0.65
N ARG A 90 0.08 12.07 -1.80
CA ARG A 90 0.02 10.87 -2.63
C ARG A 90 1.42 10.33 -2.84
N THR A 91 1.58 9.04 -2.63
CA THR A 91 2.88 8.38 -2.83
C THR A 91 3.42 8.56 -4.25
N ILE A 92 2.55 8.57 -5.26
CA ILE A 92 2.95 8.69 -6.67
C ILE A 92 3.74 9.97 -6.96
N ASP A 93 3.58 11.02 -6.15
CA ASP A 93 4.22 12.32 -6.33
C ASP A 93 5.66 12.35 -5.79
N GLY A 94 6.11 11.30 -5.11
CA GLY A 94 7.46 11.19 -4.52
C GLY A 94 8.21 9.91 -4.86
N ILE A 95 7.71 9.08 -5.79
CA ILE A 95 8.45 7.89 -6.24
C ILE A 95 9.45 8.27 -7.32
N ASN A 96 10.71 7.86 -7.14
CA ASN A 96 11.68 7.74 -8.22
C ASN A 96 11.63 6.32 -8.85
N PRO A 97 11.17 6.17 -10.11
CA PRO A 97 11.18 4.88 -10.81
C PRO A 97 12.58 4.30 -11.05
N GLU A 98 13.63 5.14 -11.00
CA GLU A 98 15.02 4.74 -11.21
C GLU A 98 15.77 4.39 -9.92
N ASP A 99 15.08 4.39 -8.77
CA ASP A 99 15.65 3.94 -7.49
C ASP A 99 16.24 2.54 -7.63
N VAL A 100 17.50 2.38 -7.20
CA VAL A 100 18.21 1.10 -7.20
C VAL A 100 17.50 0.07 -6.32
N GLY A 101 16.80 0.51 -5.26
CA GLY A 101 15.99 -0.35 -4.42
C GLY A 101 14.85 -1.06 -5.16
N LEU A 102 14.27 -0.43 -6.19
CA LEU A 102 13.28 -1.09 -7.06
C LEU A 102 13.92 -2.16 -7.95
N GLN A 103 15.13 -1.91 -8.43
CA GLN A 103 15.90 -2.86 -9.25
C GLN A 103 16.32 -4.07 -8.41
N ASP A 104 16.81 -3.84 -7.19
CA ASP A 104 17.20 -4.90 -6.27
C ASP A 104 15.99 -5.73 -5.84
N ALA A 105 14.84 -5.10 -5.58
CA ALA A 105 13.59 -5.82 -5.34
C ALA A 105 13.22 -6.72 -6.54
N LEU A 106 13.30 -6.20 -7.77
CA LEU A 106 13.02 -6.97 -8.98
C LEU A 106 13.98 -8.16 -9.15
N HIS A 107 15.29 -7.94 -8.96
CA HIS A 107 16.30 -8.99 -9.01
C HIS A 107 16.12 -10.05 -7.92
N GLY A 108 15.59 -9.65 -6.76
CA GLY A 108 15.17 -10.54 -5.67
C GLY A 108 13.86 -11.30 -5.93
N GLY A 109 13.18 -11.04 -7.05
CA GLY A 109 11.92 -11.68 -7.43
C GLY A 109 10.66 -11.00 -6.89
N ILE A 110 10.78 -9.82 -6.28
CA ILE A 110 9.64 -8.97 -5.90
C ILE A 110 9.20 -8.17 -7.12
N THR A 111 8.01 -8.48 -7.62
CA THR A 111 7.50 -7.87 -8.87
C THR A 111 6.44 -6.81 -8.63
N THR A 112 5.92 -6.75 -7.40
CA THR A 112 4.83 -5.85 -7.01
C THR A 112 5.06 -5.43 -5.58
N ILE A 113 4.91 -4.13 -5.33
CA ILE A 113 5.00 -3.57 -3.98
C ILE A 113 3.81 -2.67 -3.70
N CYS A 114 3.40 -2.61 -2.45
CA CYS A 114 2.63 -1.50 -1.91
C CYS A 114 3.60 -0.58 -1.16
N THR A 115 3.85 0.59 -1.75
CA THR A 115 4.77 1.58 -1.22
C THR A 115 4.03 2.86 -0.82
N GLY A 116 4.63 3.65 0.07
CA GLY A 116 4.05 4.89 0.53
C GLY A 116 4.60 5.41 1.84
N PRO A 117 3.85 6.30 2.52
CA PRO A 117 4.35 7.01 3.68
C PRO A 117 4.80 6.07 4.80
N GLY A 118 5.79 6.52 5.57
CA GLY A 118 6.28 5.92 6.79
C GLY A 118 5.30 6.05 7.95
N SER A 119 5.83 6.05 9.17
CA SER A 119 5.03 6.06 10.41
C SER A 119 5.29 7.29 11.28
N ALA A 120 5.86 8.35 10.70
CA ALA A 120 6.05 9.60 11.43
C ALA A 120 4.73 10.30 11.73
N ASN A 121 3.76 10.29 10.81
CA ASN A 121 2.50 11.03 10.92
C ASN A 121 1.39 10.19 11.55
N VAL A 122 0.41 10.84 12.18
CA VAL A 122 -0.85 10.19 12.60
C VAL A 122 -1.63 9.74 11.37
N ILE A 123 -1.70 10.58 10.34
CA ILE A 123 -2.12 10.21 8.98
C ILE A 123 -1.04 10.69 8.03
N GLY A 124 -0.39 9.77 7.32
CA GLY A 124 0.79 10.07 6.48
C GLY A 124 0.50 10.30 5.00
N GLY A 125 -0.69 9.94 4.52
CA GLY A 125 -1.06 10.07 3.10
C GLY A 125 -1.46 8.75 2.44
N GLU A 126 -1.78 8.81 1.15
CA GLU A 126 -2.27 7.68 0.36
C GLU A 126 -1.12 6.78 -0.11
N MET A 127 -1.25 5.46 0.08
CA MET A 127 -0.34 4.44 -0.44
C MET A 127 -0.74 3.97 -1.85
N VAL A 128 0.22 3.45 -2.61
CA VAL A 128 0.03 2.97 -3.99
C VAL A 128 0.56 1.54 -4.15
N ALA A 129 -0.09 0.74 -5.01
CA ALA A 129 0.46 -0.53 -5.46
C ALA A 129 1.02 -0.40 -6.88
N ILE A 130 2.29 -0.76 -7.06
CA ILE A 130 3.01 -0.63 -8.32
C ILE A 130 3.74 -1.93 -8.68
N LYS A 131 4.05 -2.10 -9.97
CA LYS A 131 5.10 -3.00 -10.44
C LYS A 131 6.47 -2.39 -10.13
N THR A 132 7.44 -3.24 -9.80
CA THR A 132 8.84 -2.82 -9.53
C THR A 132 9.64 -2.54 -10.80
N TYR A 133 9.03 -2.69 -11.97
CA TYR A 133 9.65 -2.43 -13.26
C TYR A 133 8.86 -1.37 -14.03
N GLY A 134 9.59 -0.38 -14.54
CA GLY A 134 9.07 0.68 -15.40
C GLY A 134 9.97 1.91 -15.29
N ARG A 135 9.68 2.93 -16.10
CA ARG A 135 10.37 4.24 -16.05
C ARG A 135 9.42 5.40 -15.80
N VAL A 136 8.13 5.19 -16.04
CA VAL A 136 7.07 6.17 -15.85
C VAL A 136 6.16 5.62 -14.76
N ILE A 137 6.04 6.36 -13.66
CA ILE A 137 5.26 5.92 -12.49
C ILE A 137 3.84 5.54 -12.88
N ASP A 138 3.18 6.30 -13.76
CA ASP A 138 1.83 6.03 -14.23
C ASP A 138 1.67 4.65 -14.92
N GLU A 139 2.71 4.17 -15.60
CA GLU A 139 2.72 2.86 -16.26
C GLU A 139 3.02 1.70 -15.28
N MET A 140 3.60 2.03 -14.13
CA MET A 140 3.92 1.07 -13.07
C MET A 140 2.71 0.81 -12.16
N ILE A 141 1.74 1.72 -12.11
CA ILE A 141 0.58 1.63 -11.21
C ILE A 141 -0.28 0.41 -11.52
N ILE A 142 -0.53 -0.39 -10.49
CA ILE A 142 -1.56 -1.44 -10.49
C ILE A 142 -2.86 -0.86 -9.94
N LYS A 143 -2.78 -0.11 -8.84
CA LYS A 143 -3.92 0.57 -8.22
C LYS A 143 -3.45 1.77 -7.41
N ASN A 144 -4.16 2.88 -7.55
CA ASN A 144 -3.90 4.12 -6.84
C ASN A 144 -5.23 4.83 -6.48
N PRO A 145 -5.52 5.14 -5.21
CA PRO A 145 -4.81 4.68 -4.00
C PRO A 145 -5.20 3.24 -3.61
N VAL A 146 -4.38 2.60 -2.77
CA VAL A 146 -4.67 1.28 -2.15
C VAL A 146 -4.90 1.33 -0.65
N GLY A 147 -4.76 2.49 -0.03
CA GLY A 147 -4.99 2.67 1.40
C GLY A 147 -4.52 4.05 1.87
N LEU A 148 -5.00 4.45 3.05
CA LEU A 148 -4.57 5.66 3.73
C LEU A 148 -3.67 5.27 4.91
N LYS A 149 -2.40 5.70 4.91
CA LYS A 149 -1.45 5.37 5.97
C LYS A 149 -1.77 6.15 7.24
N SER A 150 -1.84 5.44 8.36
CA SER A 150 -1.95 6.00 9.70
C SER A 150 -0.97 5.30 10.64
N ALA A 151 -0.54 5.97 11.72
CA ALA A 151 0.40 5.39 12.68
C ALA A 151 0.00 5.65 14.14
N PHE A 152 0.28 4.63 14.96
CA PHE A 152 0.11 4.59 16.40
C PHE A 152 1.46 4.34 17.10
N GLY A 153 1.45 4.29 18.44
CA GLY A 153 2.64 3.97 19.21
C GLY A 153 3.67 5.10 19.26
N GLU A 154 4.95 4.70 19.24
CA GLU A 154 6.07 5.57 19.61
C GLU A 154 6.45 6.57 18.52
N ASN A 155 6.41 6.15 17.26
CA ASN A 155 6.92 6.94 16.13
C ASN A 155 6.25 8.31 16.02
N PRO A 156 4.90 8.42 15.93
CA PRO A 156 4.28 9.74 15.80
C PRO A 156 4.51 10.61 17.02
N LYS A 157 4.38 10.05 18.23
CA LYS A 157 4.58 10.87 19.44
C LYS A 157 6.03 11.34 19.62
N ARG A 158 7.02 10.59 19.14
CA ARG A 158 8.43 10.95 19.24
C ARG A 158 8.77 12.06 18.25
N VAL A 159 8.40 11.88 16.97
CA VAL A 159 8.68 12.86 15.90
C VAL A 159 8.11 14.23 16.25
N TYR A 160 6.85 14.31 16.68
CA TYR A 160 6.23 15.60 16.97
C TYR A 160 6.65 16.19 18.31
N ALA A 161 6.97 15.36 19.32
CA ALA A 161 7.55 15.86 20.57
C ALA A 161 8.92 16.53 20.38
N GLU A 162 9.79 15.98 19.52
CA GLU A 162 11.08 16.61 19.16
C GLU A 162 10.88 18.00 18.52
N GLN A 163 9.76 18.18 17.80
CA GLN A 163 9.36 19.46 17.22
C GLN A 163 8.55 20.37 18.16
N LYS A 164 8.31 19.96 19.42
CA LYS A 164 7.42 20.66 20.37
C LYS A 164 5.99 20.85 19.83
N LYS A 165 5.51 19.89 19.04
CA LYS A 165 4.17 19.85 18.43
C LYS A 165 3.39 18.64 18.94
N SER A 166 2.06 18.72 18.84
CA SER A 166 1.18 17.56 19.05
C SER A 166 1.22 16.64 17.83
N PRO A 167 1.14 15.30 17.99
CA PRO A 167 1.00 14.53 19.24
C PRO A 167 2.30 14.31 20.00
N MET A 168 2.23 14.36 21.34
CA MET A 168 3.33 13.94 22.25
C MET A 168 2.96 12.72 23.10
N THR A 169 1.72 12.22 22.97
CA THR A 169 1.17 11.10 23.73
C THR A 169 0.35 10.20 22.81
N ARG A 170 0.19 8.92 23.18
CA ARG A 170 -0.70 7.98 22.46
C ARG A 170 -2.14 8.47 22.41
N MET A 171 -2.60 9.12 23.47
CA MET A 171 -3.93 9.73 23.53
C MET A 171 -4.09 10.83 22.49
N ALA A 172 -3.08 11.70 22.34
CA ALA A 172 -3.10 12.75 21.32
C ALA A 172 -3.06 12.15 19.91
N THR A 173 -2.26 11.10 19.66
CA THR A 173 -2.25 10.39 18.38
C THR A 173 -3.65 9.86 18.04
N ALA A 174 -4.32 9.19 18.98
CA ALA A 174 -5.67 8.70 18.79
C ALA A 174 -6.70 9.84 18.57
N ALA A 175 -6.56 10.95 19.30
CA ALA A 175 -7.43 12.11 19.17
C ALA A 175 -7.32 12.78 17.79
N HIS A 176 -6.09 12.98 17.28
CA HIS A 176 -5.88 13.55 15.94
C HIS A 176 -6.54 12.73 14.83
N LEU A 177 -6.46 11.39 14.92
CA LEU A 177 -7.13 10.52 13.96
C LEU A 177 -8.66 10.65 14.04
N ARG A 178 -9.23 10.63 15.25
CA ARG A 178 -10.68 10.84 15.46
C ARG A 178 -11.14 12.20 14.93
N GLU A 179 -10.41 13.27 15.23
CA GLU A 179 -10.74 14.61 14.77
C GLU A 179 -10.73 14.70 13.24
N ALA A 180 -9.75 14.07 12.57
CA ALA A 180 -9.71 14.02 11.12
C ALA A 180 -10.94 13.30 10.54
N PHE A 181 -11.33 12.17 11.13
CA PHE A 181 -12.50 11.42 10.70
C PHE A 181 -13.82 12.18 10.96
N VAL A 182 -13.97 12.81 12.12
CA VAL A 182 -15.15 13.65 12.44
C VAL A 182 -15.25 14.84 11.48
N LYS A 183 -14.14 15.52 11.19
CA LYS A 183 -14.10 16.62 10.20
C LYS A 183 -14.55 16.13 8.82
N ALA A 184 -14.06 14.97 8.40
CA ALA A 184 -14.42 14.37 7.11
C ALA A 184 -15.89 13.93 7.03
N GLN A 185 -16.44 13.34 8.10
CA GLN A 185 -17.88 13.03 8.20
C GLN A 185 -18.73 14.30 8.13
N ASN A 186 -18.33 15.37 8.83
CA ASN A 186 -19.04 16.65 8.78
C ASN A 186 -19.01 17.25 7.37
N TYR A 187 -17.86 17.19 6.70
CA TYR A 187 -17.73 17.64 5.31
C TYR A 187 -18.60 16.81 4.36
N LEU A 188 -18.57 15.47 4.47
CA LEU A 188 -19.44 14.58 3.70
C LEU A 188 -20.93 14.89 3.92
N ASN A 189 -21.35 15.08 5.17
CA ASN A 189 -22.73 15.44 5.50
C ASN A 189 -23.15 16.78 4.90
N LYS A 190 -22.24 17.77 4.83
CA LYS A 190 -22.50 19.04 4.15
C LYS A 190 -22.67 18.84 2.65
N MET A 191 -21.80 18.07 2.01
CA MET A 191 -21.91 17.74 0.57
C MET A 191 -23.24 17.06 0.25
N GLU A 192 -23.65 16.06 1.03
CA GLU A 192 -24.90 15.33 0.79
C GLU A 192 -26.14 16.22 0.99
N ARG A 193 -26.13 17.11 1.99
CA ARG A 193 -27.23 18.08 2.20
C ARG A 193 -27.31 19.13 1.09
N ALA A 194 -26.18 19.48 0.48
CA ALA A 194 -26.08 20.46 -0.59
C ALA A 194 -26.22 19.86 -2.00
N LYS A 195 -26.48 18.55 -2.12
CA LYS A 195 -26.46 17.84 -3.42
C LYS A 195 -27.35 18.45 -4.50
N ASN A 196 -28.48 19.07 -4.11
CA ASN A 196 -29.42 19.72 -5.02
C ASN A 196 -29.36 21.26 -4.97
N ASP A 197 -28.38 21.83 -4.26
CA ASP A 197 -28.22 23.27 -4.07
C ASP A 197 -26.73 23.65 -4.19
N PRO A 198 -26.25 23.94 -5.42
CA PRO A 198 -24.86 24.26 -5.67
C PRO A 198 -24.33 25.44 -4.83
N GLU A 199 -25.18 26.39 -4.45
CA GLU A 199 -24.79 27.55 -3.63
C GLU A 199 -24.46 27.15 -2.18
N LYS A 200 -24.92 25.99 -1.72
CA LYS A 200 -24.62 25.45 -0.38
C LYS A 200 -23.51 24.40 -0.39
N MET A 201 -22.94 24.08 -1.55
CA MET A 201 -21.86 23.09 -1.64
C MET A 201 -20.63 23.64 -0.89
N PRO A 202 -20.02 22.88 0.04
CA PRO A 202 -18.80 23.33 0.67
C PRO A 202 -17.66 23.41 -0.36
N ASP A 203 -16.71 24.32 -0.11
CA ASP A 203 -15.48 24.40 -0.90
C ASP A 203 -14.74 23.07 -0.88
N ARG A 204 -14.11 22.74 -2.01
CA ARG A 204 -13.40 21.49 -2.18
C ARG A 204 -12.23 21.38 -1.19
N ASP A 205 -12.20 20.31 -0.39
CA ASP A 205 -11.12 20.03 0.57
C ASP A 205 -10.46 18.66 0.29
N LEU A 206 -9.22 18.68 -0.21
CA LEU A 206 -8.46 17.47 -0.56
C LEU A 206 -8.15 16.58 0.65
N ARG A 207 -8.00 17.16 1.84
CA ARG A 207 -7.75 16.38 3.06
C ARG A 207 -8.99 15.58 3.43
N MET A 208 -10.16 16.22 3.36
CA MET A 208 -11.43 15.56 3.65
C MET A 208 -11.77 14.52 2.58
N GLU A 209 -11.58 14.83 1.30
CA GLU A 209 -11.80 13.88 0.19
C GLU A 209 -11.00 12.59 0.37
N ALA A 210 -9.72 12.67 0.76
CA ALA A 210 -8.88 11.51 0.99
C ALA A 210 -9.37 10.65 2.17
N VAL A 211 -9.76 11.27 3.29
CA VAL A 211 -10.32 10.55 4.45
C VAL A 211 -11.69 9.95 4.14
N ILE A 212 -12.51 10.63 3.33
CA ILE A 212 -13.84 10.14 2.93
C ILE A 212 -13.75 8.81 2.17
N ARG A 213 -12.71 8.58 1.37
CA ARG A 213 -12.50 7.29 0.69
C ARG A 213 -12.41 6.13 1.69
N VAL A 214 -11.82 6.37 2.86
CA VAL A 214 -11.76 5.39 3.97
C VAL A 214 -13.13 5.24 4.63
N LEU A 215 -13.81 6.35 4.94
CA LEU A 215 -15.15 6.36 5.54
C LEU A 215 -16.20 5.64 4.66
N LYS A 216 -16.07 5.73 3.33
CA LYS A 216 -16.93 5.02 2.36
C LYS A 216 -16.50 3.56 2.14
N GLY A 217 -15.39 3.11 2.72
CA GLY A 217 -14.87 1.77 2.55
C GLY A 217 -14.31 1.46 1.15
N GLU A 218 -13.98 2.50 0.37
CA GLU A 218 -13.38 2.42 -0.97
C GLU A 218 -11.92 1.96 -0.89
N ILE A 219 -11.21 2.40 0.15
CA ILE A 219 -9.86 1.98 0.53
C ILE A 219 -9.79 1.72 2.05
N PRO A 220 -8.91 0.82 2.53
CA PRO A 220 -8.72 0.61 3.96
C PRO A 220 -7.84 1.68 4.60
N LEU A 221 -8.02 1.88 5.92
CA LEU A 221 -7.00 2.48 6.77
C LEU A 221 -5.83 1.49 6.93
N ARG A 222 -4.61 1.92 6.62
CA ARG A 222 -3.38 1.13 6.79
C ARG A 222 -2.71 1.57 8.08
N ALA A 223 -2.92 0.86 9.17
CA ALA A 223 -2.58 1.30 10.53
C ALA A 223 -1.27 0.65 11.02
N HIS A 224 -0.20 1.44 11.10
CA HIS A 224 1.04 1.06 11.77
C HIS A 224 0.82 0.97 13.28
N ALA A 225 0.99 -0.23 13.84
CA ALA A 225 0.93 -0.46 15.28
C ALA A 225 1.79 -1.68 15.67
N HIS A 226 2.57 -1.53 16.73
CA HIS A 226 3.43 -2.60 17.26
C HIS A 226 2.87 -3.21 18.54
N ARG A 227 2.61 -2.38 19.56
CA ARG A 227 2.18 -2.80 20.90
C ARG A 227 0.71 -3.21 20.91
N ALA A 228 0.33 -4.19 21.73
CA ALA A 228 -1.02 -4.77 21.74
C ALA A 228 -2.13 -3.72 21.97
N ASP A 229 -1.90 -2.76 22.88
CA ASP A 229 -2.84 -1.68 23.17
C ASP A 229 -2.91 -0.60 22.06
N ASP A 230 -1.81 -0.36 21.35
CA ASP A 230 -1.80 0.48 20.15
C ASP A 230 -2.62 -0.18 19.02
N ILE A 231 -2.47 -1.51 18.84
CA ILE A 231 -3.26 -2.30 17.88
C ILE A 231 -4.75 -2.26 18.24
N LEU A 232 -5.10 -2.54 19.50
CA LEU A 232 -6.49 -2.48 19.97
C LEU A 232 -7.07 -1.06 19.88
N THR A 233 -6.25 -0.01 20.00
CA THR A 233 -6.71 1.36 19.78
C THR A 233 -7.03 1.61 18.31
N ALA A 234 -6.20 1.13 17.39
CA ALA A 234 -6.47 1.21 15.96
C ALA A 234 -7.77 0.47 15.58
N ILE A 235 -7.98 -0.73 16.13
CA ILE A 235 -9.21 -1.51 15.94
C ILE A 235 -10.43 -0.75 16.49
N ARG A 236 -10.37 -0.27 17.74
CA ARG A 236 -11.47 0.51 18.35
C ARG A 236 -11.88 1.71 17.50
N ILE A 237 -10.91 2.46 16.97
CA ILE A 237 -11.22 3.62 16.10
C ILE A 237 -11.79 3.13 14.75
N ALA A 238 -11.29 2.02 14.20
CA ALA A 238 -11.86 1.47 12.97
C ALA A 238 -13.33 1.07 13.15
N GLU A 239 -13.67 0.42 14.26
CA GLU A 239 -15.04 0.06 14.63
C GLU A 239 -15.92 1.28 14.90
N GLU A 240 -15.41 2.27 15.65
CA GLU A 240 -16.10 3.53 15.98
C GLU A 240 -16.58 4.28 14.72
N PHE A 241 -15.82 4.21 13.64
CA PHE A 241 -16.13 4.89 12.37
C PHE A 241 -16.60 3.94 11.25
N GLY A 242 -16.71 2.63 11.52
CA GLY A 242 -17.17 1.63 10.56
C GLY A 242 -16.25 1.45 9.34
N VAL A 243 -14.93 1.62 9.50
CA VAL A 243 -13.97 1.59 8.39
C VAL A 243 -13.22 0.28 8.29
N LYS A 244 -12.81 -0.09 7.07
CA LYS A 244 -11.91 -1.24 6.84
C LYS A 244 -10.50 -0.90 7.31
N ILE A 245 -9.82 -1.84 7.94
CA ILE A 245 -8.46 -1.67 8.46
C ILE A 245 -7.52 -2.79 8.01
N VAL A 246 -6.26 -2.45 7.77
CA VAL A 246 -5.12 -3.37 7.66
C VAL A 246 -4.12 -2.96 8.74
N LEU A 247 -3.67 -3.91 9.56
CA LEU A 247 -2.64 -3.68 10.57
C LEU A 247 -1.26 -3.89 9.96
N GLU A 248 -0.41 -2.86 10.04
CA GLU A 248 0.97 -2.93 9.60
C GLU A 248 1.89 -3.27 10.78
N HIS A 249 2.85 -4.16 10.53
CA HIS A 249 3.75 -4.79 11.49
C HIS A 249 3.05 -5.70 12.50
N CYS A 250 2.08 -5.19 13.26
CA CYS A 250 1.29 -5.98 14.21
C CYS A 250 2.16 -6.85 15.14
N THR A 251 3.27 -6.28 15.65
CA THR A 251 4.32 -7.05 16.35
C THR A 251 3.80 -7.84 17.55
N GLU A 252 2.93 -7.25 18.35
CA GLU A 252 2.28 -7.91 19.48
C GLU A 252 0.88 -8.46 19.15
N GLY A 253 0.54 -8.62 17.86
CA GLY A 253 -0.76 -9.15 17.45
C GLY A 253 -1.07 -10.53 18.01
N HIS A 254 -0.03 -11.35 18.22
CA HIS A 254 -0.15 -12.66 18.87
C HIS A 254 -0.72 -12.61 20.30
N LYS A 255 -0.70 -11.45 20.98
CA LYS A 255 -1.27 -11.28 22.33
C LYS A 255 -2.78 -11.03 22.33
N ILE A 256 -3.38 -10.80 21.16
CA ILE A 256 -4.77 -10.36 20.98
C ILE A 256 -5.46 -11.11 19.83
N ALA A 257 -4.99 -12.33 19.52
CA ALA A 257 -5.46 -13.11 18.38
C ALA A 257 -6.73 -13.94 18.68
N ASP A 258 -7.09 -14.07 19.96
CA ASP A 258 -8.31 -14.72 20.45
C ASP A 258 -9.47 -13.71 20.59
#